data_AF-A0A7S0PS25-F1
#
_entry.id   AF-A0A7S0PS25-F1
#
_cell.length_a   1.000
_cell.length_b   1.000
_cell.length_c   1.000
_cell.angle_alpha   90.00
_cell.angle_beta   90.00
_cell.angle_gamma   90.00
#
_symmetry.space_group_name_H-M   'P 1'
#
loop_
_entity.id
_entity.type
_entity.pdbx_description
1 polymer ?
#
loop_
_entity_poly.entity_id
_entity_poly.type
_entity_poly.pdbx_seq_one_letter_code
_entity_poly.pdbx_strand_id
1 'polypeptide(L)'
;REEVEPDMKASARLSKFKGAAKKVIAVNKVRRARPTIVERHGGLWGFLSFVLFLLWSLPSAIYRHRRWLRQNPGAAAAGVATPAPRRALLQAPVTVDVATVTELRAAMADATVAAVRLANDIALDDDNGELPAVTRRVTVSGEACAATSPPGCAIDARSTSRHVTVGATGALTLRQMALVNGAPPLSAQPFSDGGAAFVFGELHAVDVAFRSNEATADGDASSGGAVKVQGGAFACERCEFVGNAAAKNGGAVAIDRVSANLVDSSFSANEAGALGAGVAGDHATIIVRDCAFSADNVAREDDSRDVYVGAFGAARIWPFAISGGADGVAGYAAAGLGVVEPAP
;
A
#
# COMPACT_ATOMS: atom_id res chain seq x y z
N ARG A 1 6.02 41.23 -62.20
CA ARG A 1 4.78 41.87 -62.69
C ARG A 1 3.83 40.73 -62.97
N GLU A 2 2.79 40.45 -62.22
CA GLU A 2 2.05 41.20 -61.18
C GLU A 2 1.56 40.18 -60.14
N GLU A 3 1.45 40.65 -58.89
CA GLU A 3 0.71 40.03 -57.80
C GLU A 3 -0.79 40.08 -58.11
N VAL A 4 -1.54 39.05 -57.70
CA VAL A 4 -2.93 39.22 -57.25
C VAL A 4 -3.22 38.22 -56.13
N GLU A 5 -3.25 38.74 -54.91
CA GLU A 5 -3.91 38.19 -53.73
C GLU A 5 -5.43 38.26 -53.90
N PRO A 6 -6.22 37.39 -53.22
CA PRO A 6 -7.49 37.88 -52.72
C PRO A 6 -7.68 37.61 -51.22
N ASP A 7 -7.92 38.73 -50.54
CA ASP A 7 -8.56 38.91 -49.25
C ASP A 7 -9.97 38.25 -49.21
N MET A 8 -10.29 37.51 -48.15
CA MET A 8 -11.69 37.26 -47.79
C MET A 8 -11.89 37.27 -46.27
N LYS A 9 -12.35 38.44 -45.81
CA LYS A 9 -12.85 38.70 -44.46
C LYS A 9 -14.08 37.86 -44.09
N ALA A 10 -14.10 37.57 -42.79
CA ALA A 10 -15.19 37.21 -41.90
C ALA A 10 -16.63 37.50 -42.37
N SER A 11 -17.52 36.51 -42.19
CA SER A 11 -18.93 36.76 -41.89
C SER A 11 -19.38 35.89 -40.72
N ALA A 12 -19.93 36.58 -39.72
CA ALA A 12 -20.44 36.03 -38.49
C ALA A 12 -21.79 35.35 -38.69
N ARG A 13 -22.02 34.19 -38.06
CA ARG A 13 -23.33 33.81 -37.53
C ARG A 13 -23.19 33.14 -36.17
N LEU A 14 -23.52 33.93 -35.15
CA LEU A 14 -23.97 33.47 -33.84
C LEU A 14 -25.21 32.57 -34.02
N SER A 15 -25.20 31.38 -33.44
CA SER A 15 -26.41 30.73 -32.93
C SER A 15 -26.17 30.14 -31.55
N LYS A 16 -26.57 30.93 -30.56
CA LYS A 16 -27.11 30.57 -29.24
C LYS A 16 -27.28 29.05 -28.99
N PHE A 17 -26.51 28.53 -28.03
CA PHE A 17 -27.01 27.48 -27.13
C PHE A 17 -26.87 28.00 -25.69
N LYS A 18 -27.95 28.60 -25.19
CA LYS A 18 -28.17 28.96 -23.79
C LYS A 18 -29.25 28.01 -23.24
N GLY A 19 -28.96 27.38 -22.10
CA GLY A 19 -29.93 26.70 -21.23
C GLY A 19 -30.19 25.24 -21.63
N ALA A 20 -30.22 24.25 -20.73
CA ALA A 20 -30.48 24.30 -19.31
C ALA A 20 -29.73 23.18 -18.58
N ALA A 21 -29.00 23.57 -17.54
CA ALA A 21 -28.61 22.67 -16.47
C ALA A 21 -29.88 22.18 -15.74
N LYS A 22 -30.16 20.89 -15.80
CA LYS A 22 -31.06 20.22 -14.84
C LYS A 22 -30.26 19.16 -14.09
N LYS A 23 -29.90 19.53 -12.86
CA LYS A 23 -29.55 18.64 -11.76
C LYS A 23 -30.58 17.50 -11.68
N VAL A 24 -30.14 16.27 -11.86
CA VAL A 24 -30.84 15.09 -11.32
C VAL A 24 -29.99 14.60 -10.15
N ILE A 25 -30.23 15.21 -8.99
CA ILE A 25 -29.82 14.65 -7.70
C ILE A 25 -30.88 13.59 -7.38
N ALA A 26 -30.56 12.33 -7.64
CA ALA A 26 -31.34 11.22 -7.12
C ALA A 26 -31.13 11.15 -5.60
N VAL A 27 -32.02 11.80 -4.84
CA VAL A 27 -32.12 11.62 -3.39
C VAL A 27 -32.67 10.22 -3.15
N ASN A 28 -31.78 9.27 -2.86
CA ASN A 28 -32.16 7.94 -2.41
C ASN A 28 -32.69 8.05 -0.96
N LYS A 29 -33.99 8.34 -0.83
CA LYS A 29 -34.66 8.52 0.46
C LYS A 29 -34.93 7.14 1.07
N VAL A 30 -33.91 6.56 1.70
CA VAL A 30 -34.06 5.38 2.56
C VAL A 30 -35.01 5.75 3.71
N ARG A 31 -36.27 5.35 3.61
CA ARG A 31 -37.19 5.40 4.75
C ARG A 31 -36.75 4.32 5.73
N ARG A 32 -36.02 4.76 6.77
CA ARG A 32 -35.70 3.97 7.96
C ARG A 32 -36.96 3.30 8.49
N ALA A 33 -36.92 1.96 8.61
CA ALA A 33 -37.89 1.22 9.40
C ALA A 33 -37.82 1.71 10.85
N ARG A 34 -38.98 1.94 11.47
CA ARG A 34 -39.08 2.23 12.91
C ARG A 34 -38.69 0.96 13.67
N PRO A 35 -37.78 1.01 14.66
CA PRO A 35 -37.52 -0.15 15.50
C PRO A 35 -38.78 -0.47 16.30
N THR A 36 -39.20 -1.73 16.25
CA THR A 36 -40.28 -2.26 17.08
C THR A 36 -39.82 -2.31 18.54
N ILE A 37 -40.78 -2.20 19.46
CA ILE A 37 -40.60 -2.12 20.92
C ILE A 37 -39.75 -3.25 21.54
N VAL A 38 -39.46 -4.30 20.78
CA VAL A 38 -38.71 -5.49 21.23
C VAL A 38 -37.20 -5.24 21.35
N GLU A 39 -36.62 -4.27 20.63
CA GLU A 39 -35.17 -3.99 20.70
C GLU A 39 -34.75 -3.12 21.91
N ARG A 40 -35.68 -2.54 22.66
CA ARG A 40 -35.34 -1.70 23.83
C ARG A 40 -35.17 -2.45 25.15
N HIS A 41 -35.53 -3.74 25.24
CA HIS A 41 -35.58 -4.46 26.51
C HIS A 41 -34.73 -5.76 26.56
N GLY A 42 -34.16 -6.24 25.45
CA GLY A 42 -33.37 -7.48 25.42
C GLY A 42 -32.00 -7.38 26.11
N GLY A 43 -31.31 -6.24 25.99
CA GLY A 43 -29.96 -6.06 26.56
C GLY A 43 -29.94 -5.91 28.09
N LEU A 44 -30.92 -5.22 28.65
CA LEU A 44 -30.95 -4.92 30.09
C LEU A 44 -31.33 -6.14 30.93
N TRP A 45 -32.26 -6.96 30.44
CA TRP A 45 -32.69 -8.19 31.12
C TRP A 45 -31.66 -9.32 31.00
N GLY A 46 -30.94 -9.41 29.89
CA GLY A 46 -29.83 -10.36 29.72
C GLY A 46 -28.67 -10.09 30.67
N PHE A 47 -28.32 -8.81 30.85
CA PHE A 47 -27.23 -8.41 31.76
C PHE A 47 -27.59 -8.63 33.23
N LEU A 48 -28.83 -8.34 33.63
CA LEU A 48 -29.30 -8.55 35.00
C LEU A 48 -29.35 -10.04 35.37
N SER A 49 -29.74 -10.91 34.42
CA SER A 49 -29.75 -12.37 34.60
C SER A 49 -28.33 -12.95 34.76
N PHE A 50 -27.36 -12.44 34.01
CA PHE A 50 -25.96 -12.85 34.12
C PHE A 50 -25.32 -12.43 35.46
N VAL A 51 -25.61 -11.22 35.94
CA VAL A 51 -25.14 -10.72 37.25
C VAL A 51 -25.74 -11.52 38.41
N LEU A 52 -27.03 -11.88 38.34
CA LEU A 52 -27.68 -12.73 39.34
C LEU A 52 -27.08 -14.16 39.35
N PHE A 53 -26.72 -14.71 38.20
CA PHE A 53 -26.05 -16.01 38.10
C PHE A 53 -24.63 -15.99 38.70
N LEU A 54 -23.87 -14.90 38.51
CA LEU A 54 -22.57 -14.70 39.14
C LEU A 54 -22.69 -14.57 40.67
N LEU A 55 -23.68 -13.83 41.16
CA LEU A 55 -23.93 -13.67 42.60
C LEU A 55 -24.34 -14.98 43.28
N TRP A 56 -24.98 -15.91 42.55
CA TRP A 56 -25.37 -17.22 43.09
C TRP A 56 -24.27 -18.29 42.98
N SER A 57 -23.40 -18.21 41.97
CA SER A 57 -22.35 -19.22 41.72
C SER A 57 -21.05 -18.98 42.50
N LEU A 58 -20.69 -17.73 42.79
CA LEU A 58 -19.45 -17.37 43.48
C LEU A 58 -19.38 -17.83 44.96
N PRO A 59 -20.46 -17.73 45.77
CA PRO A 59 -20.43 -18.24 47.14
C PRO A 59 -20.20 -19.76 47.19
N SER A 60 -20.73 -20.50 46.21
CA SER A 60 -20.63 -21.96 46.10
C SER A 60 -19.21 -22.42 45.75
N ALA A 61 -18.52 -21.71 44.86
CA ALA A 61 -17.15 -22.02 44.46
C ALA A 61 -16.13 -21.72 45.58
N ILE A 62 -16.29 -20.57 46.24
CA ILE A 62 -15.42 -20.16 47.35
C ILE A 62 -15.62 -21.08 48.57
N TYR A 63 -16.87 -21.49 48.85
CA TYR A 63 -17.16 -22.45 49.92
C TYR A 63 -16.54 -23.83 49.66
N ARG A 64 -16.62 -24.33 48.42
CA ARG A 64 -15.99 -25.60 48.01
C ARG A 64 -14.47 -25.55 48.13
N HIS A 65 -13.85 -24.44 47.71
CA HIS A 65 -12.39 -24.25 47.81
C HIS A 65 -11.91 -24.17 49.26
N ARG A 66 -12.62 -23.44 50.14
CA ARG A 66 -12.27 -23.36 51.58
C ARG A 66 -12.52 -24.65 52.34
N ARG A 67 -13.49 -25.47 51.92
CA ARG A 67 -13.71 -26.81 52.48
C ARG A 67 -12.61 -27.78 52.06
N TRP A 68 -12.18 -27.74 50.79
CA TRP A 68 -11.09 -28.56 50.27
C TRP A 68 -9.74 -28.25 50.94
N LEU A 69 -9.41 -26.96 51.14
CA LEU A 69 -8.19 -26.55 51.85
C LEU A 69 -8.17 -26.98 53.32
N ARG A 70 -9.32 -26.99 54.00
CA ARG A 70 -9.42 -27.50 55.38
C ARG A 70 -9.23 -29.02 55.47
N GLN A 71 -9.54 -29.74 54.40
CA GLN A 71 -9.33 -31.20 54.31
C GLN A 71 -7.90 -31.56 53.86
N ASN A 72 -7.14 -30.60 53.31
CA ASN A 72 -5.78 -30.82 52.78
C ASN A 72 -4.80 -29.73 53.28
N PRO A 73 -4.41 -29.75 54.57
CA PRO A 73 -3.58 -28.70 55.18
C PRO A 73 -2.16 -28.58 54.58
N GLY A 74 -1.70 -29.57 53.80
CA GLY A 74 -0.41 -29.54 53.09
C GLY A 74 -0.42 -28.90 51.70
N ALA A 75 -1.60 -28.62 51.11
CA ALA A 75 -1.69 -28.12 49.73
C ALA A 75 -1.28 -26.64 49.58
N ALA A 76 -1.24 -25.87 50.67
CA ALA A 76 -0.83 -24.47 50.66
C ALA A 76 0.70 -24.27 50.73
N ALA A 77 1.48 -25.33 50.96
CA ALA A 77 2.93 -25.27 51.18
C ALA A 77 3.78 -25.88 50.04
N ALA A 78 3.15 -26.33 48.95
CA ALA A 78 3.88 -26.75 47.76
C ALA A 78 4.20 -25.50 46.92
N GLY A 79 5.36 -24.90 47.16
CA GLY A 79 5.95 -23.94 46.24
C GLY A 79 6.01 -24.57 44.85
N VAL A 80 5.18 -24.08 43.92
CA VAL A 80 5.29 -24.41 42.52
C VAL A 80 6.61 -23.82 42.05
N ALA A 81 7.67 -24.63 42.06
CA ALA A 81 8.83 -24.37 41.25
C ALA A 81 8.34 -24.34 39.80
N THR A 82 8.06 -23.14 39.30
CA THR A 82 7.82 -22.90 37.90
C THR A 82 9.03 -23.47 37.16
N PRO A 83 8.86 -24.51 36.32
CA PRO A 83 9.97 -24.91 35.47
C PRO A 83 10.34 -23.65 34.69
N ALA A 84 11.63 -23.27 34.76
CA ALA A 84 12.17 -22.17 33.98
C ALA A 84 11.61 -22.29 32.55
N PRO A 85 11.13 -21.20 31.92
CA PRO A 85 10.65 -21.29 30.56
C PRO A 85 11.75 -21.97 29.78
N ARG A 86 11.46 -23.17 29.22
CA ARG A 86 12.37 -23.81 28.28
C ARG A 86 12.61 -22.72 27.25
N ARG A 87 13.81 -22.15 27.29
CA ARG A 87 14.30 -21.17 26.34
C ARG A 87 14.22 -21.93 25.04
N ALA A 88 13.11 -21.78 24.32
CA ALA A 88 12.99 -22.26 22.97
C ALA A 88 14.18 -21.60 22.30
N LEU A 89 15.19 -22.40 21.97
CA LEU A 89 16.32 -21.94 21.19
C LEU A 89 15.64 -21.35 19.96
N LEU A 90 15.63 -20.02 19.86
CA LEU A 90 15.22 -19.32 18.65
C LEU A 90 16.10 -19.93 17.58
N GLN A 91 15.55 -20.86 16.80
CA GLN A 91 16.24 -21.38 15.64
C GLN A 91 16.63 -20.15 14.84
N ALA A 92 17.93 -20.06 14.51
CA ALA A 92 18.43 -18.94 13.75
C ALA A 92 17.52 -18.77 12.52
N PRO A 93 17.12 -17.54 12.18
CA PRO A 93 16.24 -17.30 11.04
C PRO A 93 16.83 -18.00 9.81
N VAL A 94 16.10 -18.98 9.26
CA VAL A 94 16.57 -19.74 8.11
C VAL A 94 16.67 -18.79 6.93
N THR A 95 17.86 -18.74 6.33
CA THR A 95 18.14 -17.95 5.13
C THR A 95 18.40 -18.92 3.99
N VAL A 96 17.77 -18.69 2.85
CA VAL A 96 17.90 -19.54 1.65
C VAL A 96 18.36 -18.69 0.48
N ASP A 97 19.37 -19.17 -0.23
CA ASP A 97 19.81 -18.57 -1.49
C ASP A 97 19.03 -19.21 -2.64
N VAL A 98 18.52 -18.39 -3.56
CA VAL A 98 17.69 -18.84 -4.69
C VAL A 98 18.23 -18.26 -6.00
N ALA A 99 18.20 -19.06 -7.07
CA ALA A 99 18.68 -18.69 -8.40
C ALA A 99 17.62 -18.85 -9.50
N THR A 100 16.44 -19.36 -9.15
CA THR A 100 15.34 -19.61 -10.09
C THR A 100 13.99 -19.20 -9.50
N VAL A 101 13.00 -18.95 -10.36
CA VAL A 101 11.63 -18.61 -9.92
C VAL A 101 11.00 -19.73 -9.08
N THR A 102 11.26 -21.00 -9.43
CA THR A 102 10.71 -22.14 -8.67
C THR A 102 11.26 -22.18 -7.24
N GLU A 103 12.56 -21.97 -7.06
CA GLU A 103 13.20 -21.90 -5.75
C GLU A 103 12.69 -20.70 -4.94
N LEU A 104 12.56 -19.53 -5.59
CA LEU A 104 12.04 -18.33 -4.95
C LEU A 104 10.60 -18.54 -4.43
N ARG A 105 9.71 -19.09 -5.26
CA ARG A 105 8.33 -19.41 -4.85
C ARG A 105 8.31 -20.40 -3.68
N ALA A 106 9.13 -21.45 -3.74
CA ALA A 106 9.24 -22.44 -2.67
C ALA A 106 9.72 -21.81 -1.36
N ALA A 107 10.77 -20.98 -1.41
CA ALA A 107 11.32 -20.30 -0.24
C ALA A 107 10.34 -19.30 0.39
N MET A 108 9.56 -18.58 -0.42
CA MET A 108 8.53 -17.66 0.08
C MET A 108 7.34 -18.40 0.70
N ALA A 109 6.99 -19.58 0.18
CA ALA A 109 5.91 -20.41 0.71
C ALA A 109 6.30 -21.16 2.01
N ASP A 110 7.57 -21.48 2.20
CA ASP A 110 8.05 -22.21 3.37
C ASP A 110 7.98 -21.34 4.64
N ALA A 111 7.18 -21.75 5.62
CA ALA A 111 6.98 -21.00 6.87
C ALA A 111 8.24 -20.90 7.76
N THR A 112 9.25 -21.74 7.52
CA THR A 112 10.50 -21.75 8.28
C THR A 112 11.53 -20.75 7.76
N VAL A 113 11.42 -20.33 6.50
CA VAL A 113 12.36 -19.44 5.82
C VAL A 113 12.07 -17.98 6.17
N ALA A 114 12.93 -17.37 6.98
CA ALA A 114 12.77 -15.97 7.39
C ALA A 114 13.38 -14.98 6.38
N ALA A 115 14.39 -15.41 5.61
CA ALA A 115 15.08 -14.57 4.64
C ALA A 115 15.41 -15.34 3.35
N VAL A 116 15.35 -14.63 2.22
CA VAL A 116 15.67 -15.12 0.89
C VAL A 116 16.75 -14.21 0.30
N ARG A 117 17.82 -14.77 -0.26
CA ARG A 117 18.83 -14.02 -1.02
C ARG A 117 18.76 -14.45 -2.48
N LEU A 118 18.62 -13.48 -3.37
CA LEU A 118 18.66 -13.73 -4.81
C LEU A 118 20.13 -13.86 -5.21
N ALA A 119 20.49 -14.95 -5.87
CA ALA A 119 21.85 -15.19 -6.37
C ALA A 119 22.08 -14.56 -7.76
N ASN A 120 21.00 -14.25 -8.48
CA ASN A 120 20.97 -13.69 -9.82
C ASN A 120 19.64 -12.96 -10.05
N ASP A 121 19.49 -12.34 -11.22
CA ASP A 121 18.20 -11.85 -11.68
C ASP A 121 17.24 -13.02 -11.95
N ILE A 122 15.97 -12.85 -11.56
CA ILE A 122 14.92 -13.86 -11.69
C ILE A 122 13.79 -13.30 -12.54
N ALA A 123 13.42 -14.01 -13.61
CA ALA A 123 12.21 -13.71 -14.38
C ALA A 123 11.03 -14.56 -13.88
N LEU A 124 9.82 -13.99 -13.84
CA LEU A 124 8.57 -14.72 -13.60
C LEU A 124 8.01 -15.23 -14.94
N ASP A 125 8.77 -16.09 -15.61
CA ASP A 125 8.51 -16.60 -16.96
C ASP A 125 8.03 -18.06 -17.01
N ASP A 126 7.63 -18.60 -15.85
CA ASP A 126 7.18 -19.98 -15.68
C ASP A 126 5.65 -20.16 -15.84
N ASP A 127 4.95 -19.16 -16.39
CA ASP A 127 3.49 -19.09 -16.57
C ASP A 127 2.68 -19.32 -15.27
N ASN A 128 3.32 -19.23 -14.09
CA ASN A 128 2.67 -19.41 -12.79
C ASN A 128 2.28 -18.07 -12.12
N GLY A 129 2.40 -16.95 -12.84
CA GLY A 129 1.96 -15.62 -12.39
C GLY A 129 2.76 -15.07 -11.22
N GLU A 130 2.08 -14.42 -10.27
CA GLU A 130 2.69 -13.70 -9.14
C GLU A 130 3.40 -14.63 -8.14
N LEU A 131 4.32 -14.09 -7.33
CA LEU A 131 4.89 -14.78 -6.17
C LEU A 131 3.81 -15.07 -5.12
N PRO A 132 3.98 -16.11 -4.27
CA PRO A 132 3.03 -16.42 -3.21
C PRO A 132 2.77 -15.22 -2.31
N ALA A 133 1.50 -15.02 -1.94
CA ALA A 133 1.12 -13.92 -1.08
C ALA A 133 1.86 -13.99 0.27
N VAL A 134 2.46 -12.86 0.67
CA VAL A 134 3.20 -12.75 1.92
C VAL A 134 2.20 -12.64 3.07
N THR A 135 2.14 -13.66 3.92
CA THR A 135 1.23 -13.73 5.09
C THR A 135 1.96 -13.71 6.43
N ARG A 136 3.29 -13.64 6.37
CA ARG A 136 4.22 -13.64 7.51
C ARG A 136 5.33 -12.62 7.28
N ARG A 137 6.22 -12.45 8.26
CA ARG A 137 7.45 -11.68 8.04
C ARG A 137 8.42 -12.46 7.16
N VAL A 138 8.90 -11.82 6.10
CA VAL A 138 9.96 -12.35 5.23
C VAL A 138 10.82 -11.21 4.70
N THR A 139 12.13 -11.43 4.60
CA THR A 139 13.05 -10.51 3.93
C THR A 139 13.50 -11.11 2.60
N VAL A 140 13.47 -10.34 1.53
CA VAL A 140 14.06 -10.70 0.23
C VAL A 140 15.17 -9.69 -0.06
N SER A 141 16.35 -10.19 -0.42
CA SER A 141 17.54 -9.37 -0.64
C SER A 141 18.23 -9.71 -1.94
N GLY A 142 18.63 -8.70 -2.71
CA GLY A 142 19.34 -8.85 -3.99
C GLY A 142 20.82 -8.50 -3.94
N GLU A 143 21.43 -8.48 -2.75
CA GLU A 143 22.81 -8.00 -2.52
C GLU A 143 23.90 -8.81 -3.26
N ALA A 144 23.58 -10.02 -3.73
CA ALA A 144 24.56 -10.87 -4.40
C ALA A 144 24.86 -10.43 -5.84
N CYS A 145 23.94 -9.70 -6.48
CA CYS A 145 24.18 -9.14 -7.81
C CYS A 145 24.97 -7.82 -7.69
N ALA A 146 25.85 -7.58 -8.65
CA ALA A 146 26.66 -6.37 -8.67
C ALA A 146 25.77 -5.11 -8.68
N ALA A 147 26.13 -4.11 -7.89
CA ALA A 147 25.41 -2.86 -7.78
C ALA A 147 25.58 -2.00 -9.04
N THR A 148 24.73 -2.21 -10.04
CA THR A 148 24.55 -1.29 -11.18
C THR A 148 23.08 -1.10 -11.44
N SER A 149 22.62 0.16 -11.43
CA SER A 149 21.27 0.61 -11.77
C SER A 149 20.48 -0.41 -12.62
N PRO A 150 19.59 -1.23 -12.02
CA PRO A 150 19.02 -1.08 -10.68
C PRO A 150 19.90 -1.64 -9.53
N PRO A 151 19.73 -1.18 -8.28
CA PRO A 151 20.47 -1.71 -7.15
C PRO A 151 20.23 -3.22 -6.97
N GLY A 152 21.29 -4.03 -7.06
CA GLY A 152 21.25 -5.47 -6.81
C GLY A 152 20.40 -6.27 -7.81
N CYS A 153 19.98 -7.48 -7.41
CA CYS A 153 19.29 -8.42 -8.30
C CYS A 153 17.88 -7.93 -8.66
N ALA A 154 17.44 -8.17 -9.89
CA ALA A 154 16.10 -7.85 -10.37
C ALA A 154 15.17 -9.06 -10.30
N ILE A 155 13.90 -8.80 -9.98
CA ILE A 155 12.79 -9.69 -10.32
C ILE A 155 12.02 -9.05 -11.48
N ASP A 156 12.04 -9.68 -12.65
CA ASP A 156 11.35 -9.23 -13.87
C ASP A 156 10.03 -9.99 -14.04
N ALA A 157 8.89 -9.31 -13.92
CA ALA A 157 7.57 -9.90 -14.09
C ALA A 157 7.07 -9.89 -15.54
N ARG A 158 7.92 -9.49 -16.51
CA ARG A 158 7.73 -9.64 -17.97
C ARG A 158 6.44 -9.00 -18.51
N SER A 159 5.86 -8.06 -17.78
CA SER A 159 4.55 -7.46 -18.06
C SER A 159 3.42 -8.49 -18.15
N THR A 160 3.57 -9.66 -17.50
CA THR A 160 2.56 -10.73 -17.51
C THR A 160 1.80 -10.86 -16.18
N SER A 161 2.39 -10.34 -15.10
CA SER A 161 1.86 -10.46 -13.74
C SER A 161 2.38 -9.34 -12.85
N ARG A 162 1.80 -9.23 -11.65
CA ARG A 162 2.39 -8.50 -10.53
C ARG A 162 3.48 -9.35 -9.88
N HIS A 163 4.48 -8.73 -9.24
CA HIS A 163 5.49 -9.48 -8.49
C HIS A 163 4.90 -10.13 -7.24
N VAL A 164 4.23 -9.36 -6.37
CA VAL A 164 3.84 -9.86 -5.04
C VAL A 164 2.62 -9.15 -4.45
N THR A 165 1.82 -9.91 -3.71
CA THR A 165 0.80 -9.38 -2.80
C THR A 165 1.22 -9.57 -1.35
N VAL A 166 1.20 -8.51 -0.54
CA VAL A 166 1.42 -8.56 0.90
C VAL A 166 0.08 -8.60 1.61
N GLY A 167 -0.29 -9.75 2.16
CA GLY A 167 -1.54 -9.93 2.90
C GLY A 167 -1.56 -9.15 4.22
N ALA A 168 -2.75 -9.02 4.83
CA ALA A 168 -2.97 -8.18 6.01
C ALA A 168 -2.12 -8.54 7.25
N THR A 169 -1.65 -9.79 7.35
CA THR A 169 -0.73 -10.25 8.41
C THR A 169 0.73 -10.35 7.95
N GLY A 170 0.98 -10.05 6.68
CA GLY A 170 2.29 -10.12 6.06
C GLY A 170 3.14 -8.90 6.36
N ALA A 171 4.45 -9.12 6.43
CA ALA A 171 5.44 -8.06 6.50
C ALA A 171 6.59 -8.41 5.55
N LEU A 172 6.66 -7.72 4.42
CA LEU A 172 7.69 -7.93 3.40
C LEU A 172 8.76 -6.85 3.56
N THR A 173 10.01 -7.27 3.73
CA THR A 173 11.17 -6.38 3.62
C THR A 173 11.93 -6.69 2.33
N LEU A 174 12.13 -5.68 1.48
CA LEU A 174 12.91 -5.76 0.26
C LEU A 174 14.21 -4.96 0.44
N ARG A 175 15.35 -5.52 0.03
CA ARG A 175 16.66 -4.87 0.18
C ARG A 175 17.54 -5.03 -1.06
N GLN A 176 18.11 -3.92 -1.53
CA GLN A 176 19.10 -3.90 -2.62
C GLN A 176 18.66 -4.77 -3.79
N MET A 177 17.50 -4.45 -4.37
CA MET A 177 16.94 -5.22 -5.47
C MET A 177 16.06 -4.36 -6.38
N ALA A 178 15.66 -4.94 -7.51
CA ALA A 178 14.74 -4.31 -8.45
C ALA A 178 13.45 -5.12 -8.60
N LEU A 179 12.31 -4.44 -8.71
CA LEU A 179 11.06 -5.02 -9.21
C LEU A 179 10.73 -4.33 -10.54
N VAL A 180 10.79 -5.12 -11.62
CA VAL A 180 10.74 -4.62 -13.00
C VAL A 180 9.60 -5.26 -13.79
N ASN A 181 8.95 -4.47 -14.65
CA ASN A 181 7.91 -4.92 -15.59
C ASN A 181 6.74 -5.65 -14.91
N GLY A 182 6.31 -5.22 -13.74
CA GLY A 182 5.10 -5.73 -13.08
C GLY A 182 3.86 -5.18 -13.77
N ALA A 183 2.98 -6.04 -14.28
CA ALA A 183 1.72 -5.64 -14.91
C ALA A 183 0.63 -6.71 -14.64
N PRO A 184 -0.15 -6.58 -13.55
CA PRO A 184 -1.25 -7.51 -13.27
C PRO A 184 -2.27 -7.48 -14.41
N PRO A 185 -2.70 -8.66 -14.90
CA PRO A 185 -3.65 -8.75 -16.01
C PRO A 185 -5.02 -8.17 -15.63
N LEU A 186 -5.88 -7.99 -16.64
CA LEU A 186 -7.26 -7.55 -16.46
C LEU A 186 -7.97 -8.40 -15.40
N SER A 187 -8.66 -7.73 -14.47
CA SER A 187 -9.40 -8.37 -13.37
C SER A 187 -8.57 -9.26 -12.45
N ALA A 188 -7.25 -9.04 -12.39
CA ALA A 188 -6.39 -9.63 -11.36
C ALA A 188 -6.98 -9.35 -9.96
N GLN A 189 -7.00 -10.36 -9.10
CA GLN A 189 -7.51 -10.20 -7.74
C GLN A 189 -6.42 -9.58 -6.84
N PRO A 190 -6.75 -8.66 -5.91
CA PRO A 190 -8.09 -8.10 -5.67
C PRO A 190 -8.55 -7.10 -6.75
N PHE A 191 -7.61 -6.36 -7.35
CA PHE A 191 -7.79 -5.47 -8.51
C PHE A 191 -6.46 -5.38 -9.30
N SER A 192 -6.48 -4.95 -10.56
CA SER A 192 -5.26 -4.58 -11.32
C SER A 192 -4.67 -3.24 -10.85
N ASP A 193 -4.53 -3.06 -9.54
CA ASP A 193 -3.73 -1.99 -8.92
C ASP A 193 -2.28 -2.44 -8.78
N GLY A 194 -1.35 -1.61 -8.28
CA GLY A 194 -0.08 -2.09 -7.69
C GLY A 194 0.79 -2.93 -8.62
N GLY A 195 1.26 -2.39 -9.73
CA GLY A 195 1.88 -3.17 -10.81
C GLY A 195 3.01 -4.10 -10.33
N ALA A 196 3.84 -3.63 -9.40
CA ALA A 196 4.84 -4.44 -8.72
C ALA A 196 4.30 -5.10 -7.44
N ALA A 197 3.64 -4.32 -6.59
CA ALA A 197 3.18 -4.78 -5.28
C ALA A 197 1.79 -4.26 -4.90
N PHE A 198 0.96 -5.16 -4.37
CA PHE A 198 -0.29 -4.82 -3.66
C PHE A 198 -0.13 -5.09 -2.16
N VAL A 199 -0.40 -4.10 -1.32
CA VAL A 199 -0.08 -4.15 0.11
C VAL A 199 -1.34 -3.96 0.97
N PHE A 200 -1.68 -5.00 1.73
CA PHE A 200 -2.63 -4.95 2.86
C PHE A 200 -1.93 -4.96 4.22
N GLY A 201 -0.72 -5.52 4.30
CA GLY A 201 0.11 -5.60 5.50
C GLY A 201 1.21 -4.53 5.50
N GLU A 202 2.45 -4.92 5.80
CA GLU A 202 3.59 -4.01 5.84
C GLU A 202 4.55 -4.27 4.68
N LEU A 203 4.93 -3.22 3.97
CA LEU A 203 6.03 -3.24 3.00
C LEU A 203 7.12 -2.26 3.45
N HIS A 204 8.32 -2.78 3.62
CA HIS A 204 9.51 -1.99 3.90
C HIS A 204 10.54 -2.21 2.79
N ALA A 205 10.77 -1.17 1.99
CA ALA A 205 11.71 -1.20 0.87
C ALA A 205 12.92 -0.32 1.20
N VAL A 206 14.12 -0.87 1.07
CA VAL A 206 15.39 -0.18 1.34
C VAL A 206 16.33 -0.43 0.18
N ASP A 207 16.80 0.63 -0.49
CA ASP A 207 17.66 0.50 -1.67
C ASP A 207 16.97 -0.32 -2.79
N VAL A 208 15.70 -0.02 -3.09
CA VAL A 208 14.88 -0.78 -4.06
C VAL A 208 14.52 0.08 -5.26
N ALA A 209 14.67 -0.45 -6.47
CA ALA A 209 14.16 0.18 -7.69
C ALA A 209 12.86 -0.47 -8.16
N PHE A 210 11.82 0.34 -8.36
CA PHE A 210 10.57 -0.04 -9.02
C PHE A 210 10.58 0.56 -10.43
N ARG A 211 10.67 -0.30 -11.45
CA ARG A 211 10.85 0.14 -12.84
C ARG A 211 9.85 -0.43 -13.81
N SER A 212 9.27 0.43 -14.64
CA SER A 212 8.38 0.00 -15.73
C SER A 212 7.22 -0.88 -15.24
N ASN A 213 6.72 -0.62 -14.02
CA ASN A 213 5.56 -1.33 -13.49
C ASN A 213 4.28 -0.58 -13.87
N GLU A 214 3.25 -1.32 -14.24
CA GLU A 214 2.01 -0.79 -14.78
C GLU A 214 0.80 -1.34 -14.02
N ALA A 215 -0.11 -0.44 -13.67
CA ALA A 215 -1.45 -0.76 -13.18
C ALA A 215 -2.45 -0.07 -14.11
N THR A 216 -2.75 -0.71 -15.25
CA THR A 216 -3.53 -0.09 -16.34
C THR A 216 -4.69 -0.95 -16.84
N ALA A 217 -4.72 -2.25 -16.50
CA ALA A 217 -5.60 -3.20 -17.18
C ALA A 217 -7.10 -2.98 -16.88
N ASP A 218 -7.45 -2.51 -15.67
CA ASP A 218 -8.84 -2.22 -15.28
C ASP A 218 -9.24 -0.74 -15.52
N GLY A 219 -8.44 0.02 -16.29
CA GLY A 219 -8.70 1.43 -16.59
C GLY A 219 -8.77 2.30 -15.33
N ASP A 220 -9.79 3.14 -15.19
CA ASP A 220 -9.95 4.09 -14.07
C ASP A 220 -10.13 3.44 -12.68
N ALA A 221 -10.14 2.11 -12.61
CA ALA A 221 -10.05 1.38 -11.35
C ALA A 221 -8.60 1.16 -10.89
N SER A 222 -7.64 1.09 -11.82
CA SER A 222 -6.24 0.74 -11.56
C SER A 222 -5.40 1.92 -11.04
N SER A 223 -4.79 1.76 -9.87
CA SER A 223 -3.97 2.77 -9.19
C SER A 223 -2.67 2.18 -8.65
N GLY A 224 -1.63 3.01 -8.50
CA GLY A 224 -0.34 2.59 -7.95
C GLY A 224 0.47 1.78 -8.96
N GLY A 225 1.05 2.43 -9.98
CA GLY A 225 1.72 1.73 -11.08
C GLY A 225 2.85 0.82 -10.60
N ALA A 226 3.61 1.22 -9.58
CA ALA A 226 4.50 0.32 -8.85
C ALA A 226 3.83 -0.30 -7.62
N VAL A 227 3.33 0.53 -6.71
CA VAL A 227 2.88 0.09 -5.39
C VAL A 227 1.50 0.63 -5.09
N LYS A 228 0.57 -0.28 -4.76
CA LYS A 228 -0.72 0.06 -4.15
C LYS A 228 -0.72 -0.37 -2.70
N VAL A 229 -1.02 0.56 -1.81
CA VAL A 229 -1.19 0.32 -0.38
C VAL A 229 -2.64 0.55 -0.03
N GLN A 230 -3.36 -0.52 0.35
CA GLN A 230 -4.76 -0.45 0.77
C GLN A 230 -4.92 -0.71 2.27
N GLY A 231 -3.91 -1.31 2.90
CA GLY A 231 -3.87 -1.56 4.34
C GLY A 231 -2.43 -1.51 4.88
N GLY A 232 -2.32 -1.52 6.21
CA GLY A 232 -1.06 -1.55 6.94
C GLY A 232 -0.19 -0.31 6.73
N ALA A 233 1.06 -0.48 6.30
CA ALA A 233 2.03 0.61 6.19
C ALA A 233 3.04 0.40 5.06
N PHE A 234 3.51 1.50 4.49
CA PHE A 234 4.59 1.51 3.51
C PHE A 234 5.73 2.42 3.95
N ALA A 235 6.94 1.87 4.01
CA ALA A 235 8.16 2.61 4.24
C ALA A 235 9.12 2.38 3.08
N CYS A 236 9.60 3.47 2.47
CA CYS A 236 10.61 3.45 1.43
C CYS A 236 11.79 4.33 1.83
N GLU A 237 12.99 3.79 1.74
CA GLU A 237 14.24 4.49 2.02
C GLU A 237 15.23 4.21 0.88
N ARG A 238 15.80 5.26 0.27
CA ARG A 238 16.73 5.12 -0.86
C ARG A 238 16.14 4.34 -2.03
N CYS A 239 14.87 4.57 -2.33
CA CYS A 239 14.17 3.92 -3.41
C CYS A 239 14.20 4.72 -4.71
N GLU A 240 14.04 4.05 -5.84
CA GLU A 240 13.88 4.68 -7.15
C GLU A 240 12.58 4.22 -7.81
N PHE A 241 11.74 5.15 -8.24
CA PHE A 241 10.53 4.88 -9.02
C PHE A 241 10.68 5.46 -10.41
N VAL A 242 10.90 4.58 -11.40
CA VAL A 242 11.22 4.99 -12.77
C VAL A 242 10.23 4.37 -13.77
N GLY A 243 9.55 5.21 -14.56
CA GLY A 243 8.75 4.70 -15.67
C GLY A 243 7.52 3.90 -15.25
N ASN A 244 6.98 4.11 -14.04
CA ASN A 244 5.80 3.38 -13.59
C ASN A 244 4.52 4.09 -14.01
N ALA A 245 3.49 3.34 -14.39
CA ALA A 245 2.25 3.92 -14.93
C ALA A 245 1.01 3.38 -14.23
N ALA A 246 0.05 4.26 -13.94
CA ALA A 246 -1.28 3.90 -13.46
C ALA A 246 -2.36 4.57 -14.31
N ALA A 247 -3.41 3.82 -14.65
CA ALA A 247 -4.53 4.38 -15.42
C ALA A 247 -5.33 5.43 -14.62
N LYS A 248 -5.29 5.37 -13.27
CA LYS A 248 -5.94 6.35 -12.40
C LYS A 248 -4.95 7.20 -11.59
N ASN A 249 -4.70 6.84 -10.34
CA ASN A 249 -3.95 7.67 -9.39
C ASN A 249 -2.65 6.97 -8.97
N GLY A 250 -1.64 7.74 -8.63
CA GLY A 250 -0.38 7.21 -8.10
C GLY A 250 0.38 6.48 -9.20
N GLY A 251 0.94 7.22 -10.15
CA GLY A 251 1.69 6.64 -11.27
C GLY A 251 2.81 5.72 -10.77
N ALA A 252 3.53 6.12 -9.73
CA ALA A 252 4.35 5.20 -8.95
C ALA A 252 3.60 4.59 -7.77
N VAL A 253 3.10 5.42 -6.84
CA VAL A 253 2.59 4.93 -5.55
C VAL A 253 1.19 5.46 -5.27
N ALA A 254 0.26 4.58 -4.92
CA ALA A 254 -1.08 4.92 -4.45
C ALA A 254 -1.32 4.39 -3.04
N ILE A 255 -1.82 5.23 -2.13
CA ILE A 255 -2.02 4.90 -0.70
C ILE A 255 -3.46 5.22 -0.29
N ASP A 256 -4.16 4.26 0.28
CA ASP A 256 -5.53 4.44 0.75
C ASP A 256 -5.62 4.18 2.25
N ARG A 257 -6.19 5.13 3.00
CA ARG A 257 -6.61 4.99 4.43
C ARG A 257 -5.48 4.70 5.43
N VAL A 258 -4.23 4.76 5.02
CA VAL A 258 -3.07 4.44 5.85
C VAL A 258 -1.94 5.47 5.72
N SER A 259 -0.81 5.23 6.37
CA SER A 259 0.37 6.09 6.29
C SER A 259 1.46 5.51 5.39
N ALA A 260 2.15 6.39 4.68
CA ALA A 260 3.42 6.07 4.04
C ALA A 260 4.53 7.04 4.43
N ASN A 261 5.74 6.51 4.54
CA ASN A 261 6.95 7.28 4.80
C ASN A 261 7.96 7.03 3.68
N LEU A 262 8.23 8.06 2.89
CA LEU A 262 9.17 8.03 1.77
C LEU A 262 10.33 8.95 2.13
N VAL A 263 11.54 8.37 2.12
CA VAL A 263 12.76 9.03 2.55
C VAL A 263 13.85 8.82 1.50
N ASP A 264 14.58 9.87 1.15
CA ASP A 264 15.78 9.81 0.29
C ASP A 264 15.54 9.05 -1.02
N SER A 265 14.39 9.26 -1.66
CA SER A 265 13.92 8.44 -2.79
C SER A 265 13.67 9.28 -4.03
N SER A 266 13.75 8.72 -5.23
CA SER A 266 13.55 9.48 -6.48
C SER A 266 12.36 8.98 -7.29
N PHE A 267 11.70 9.91 -8.00
CA PHE A 267 10.55 9.65 -8.87
C PHE A 267 10.79 10.32 -10.24
N SER A 268 10.89 9.52 -11.30
CA SER A 268 11.07 10.02 -12.67
C SER A 268 10.27 9.23 -13.70
N ALA A 269 9.80 9.92 -14.74
CA ALA A 269 9.05 9.33 -15.85
C ALA A 269 7.84 8.49 -15.41
N ASN A 270 7.24 8.77 -14.25
CA ASN A 270 6.03 8.07 -13.81
C ASN A 270 4.79 8.75 -14.40
N GLU A 271 3.75 7.97 -14.70
CA GLU A 271 2.54 8.45 -15.37
C GLU A 271 1.28 8.08 -14.59
N ALA A 272 0.42 9.05 -14.32
CA ALA A 272 -0.93 8.84 -13.78
C ALA A 272 -1.97 9.39 -14.74
N GLY A 273 -2.93 8.56 -15.14
CA GLY A 273 -4.06 9.00 -15.99
C GLY A 273 -4.97 10.04 -15.32
N ALA A 274 -4.90 10.18 -13.99
CA ALA A 274 -5.63 11.19 -13.22
C ALA A 274 -4.68 12.04 -12.35
N LEU A 275 -4.30 11.60 -11.14
CA LEU A 275 -3.66 12.48 -10.14
C LEU A 275 -2.47 11.79 -9.45
N GLY A 276 -1.45 12.57 -9.09
CA GLY A 276 -0.28 12.06 -8.36
C GLY A 276 0.55 11.13 -9.23
N ALA A 277 1.33 11.66 -10.17
CA ALA A 277 2.22 10.85 -11.00
C ALA A 277 3.28 10.15 -10.15
N GLY A 278 3.88 10.89 -9.20
CA GLY A 278 4.72 10.30 -8.18
C GLY A 278 3.89 9.54 -7.14
N VAL A 279 3.24 10.27 -6.23
CA VAL A 279 2.49 9.68 -5.12
C VAL A 279 1.07 10.24 -5.05
N ALA A 280 0.08 9.37 -4.89
CA ALA A 280 -1.28 9.77 -4.59
C ALA A 280 -1.78 9.10 -3.30
N GLY A 281 -2.52 9.84 -2.48
CA GLY A 281 -3.17 9.29 -1.29
C GLY A 281 -4.63 9.69 -1.16
N ASP A 282 -5.50 8.74 -0.83
CA ASP A 282 -6.88 9.01 -0.43
C ASP A 282 -7.11 8.59 1.02
N HIS A 283 -7.56 9.53 1.85
CA HIS A 283 -7.66 9.35 3.32
C HIS A 283 -6.34 8.88 3.95
N ALA A 284 -5.20 9.25 3.37
CA ALA A 284 -3.87 8.77 3.74
C ALA A 284 -3.01 9.88 4.36
N THR A 285 -2.02 9.47 5.17
CA THR A 285 -0.97 10.38 5.66
C THR A 285 0.34 10.07 4.93
N ILE A 286 0.83 11.01 4.13
CA ILE A 286 2.03 10.84 3.33
C ILE A 286 3.12 11.73 3.89
N ILE A 287 4.27 11.13 4.23
CA ILE A 287 5.46 11.83 4.67
C ILE A 287 6.50 11.67 3.56
N VAL A 288 6.96 12.79 3.01
CA VAL A 288 7.97 12.83 1.96
C VAL A 288 9.15 13.65 2.46
N ARG A 289 10.32 13.02 2.56
CA ARG A 289 11.55 13.63 3.08
C ARG A 289 12.71 13.35 2.15
N ASP A 290 13.44 14.40 1.76
CA ASP A 290 14.66 14.25 0.98
C ASP A 290 14.46 13.51 -0.37
N CYS A 291 13.25 13.54 -0.95
CA CYS A 291 12.89 12.70 -2.10
C CYS A 291 12.81 13.44 -3.45
N ALA A 292 13.72 13.34 -4.41
CA ALA A 292 13.59 14.07 -5.68
C ALA A 292 12.39 13.65 -6.58
N PHE A 293 11.66 14.63 -7.14
CA PHE A 293 10.67 14.42 -8.22
C PHE A 293 11.13 15.13 -9.49
N SER A 294 11.22 14.38 -10.58
CA SER A 294 11.61 14.89 -11.89
C SER A 294 10.44 15.54 -12.62
N ALA A 295 10.75 16.50 -13.50
CA ALA A 295 9.76 17.24 -14.28
C ALA A 295 9.08 16.38 -15.36
N ASP A 296 9.65 15.23 -15.69
CA ASP A 296 9.14 14.27 -16.69
C ASP A 296 8.05 13.32 -16.14
N ASN A 297 7.69 13.43 -14.86
CA ASN A 297 6.50 12.78 -14.35
C ASN A 297 5.24 13.44 -14.97
N VAL A 298 4.21 12.67 -15.28
CA VAL A 298 3.01 13.15 -15.98
C VAL A 298 1.76 12.77 -15.20
N ALA A 299 0.95 13.77 -14.84
CA ALA A 299 -0.41 13.60 -14.33
C ALA A 299 -1.39 14.41 -15.18
N ARG A 300 -2.69 14.10 -15.11
CA ARG A 300 -3.72 14.88 -15.82
C ARG A 300 -3.77 16.34 -15.37
N GLU A 301 -3.44 16.58 -14.10
CA GLU A 301 -3.35 17.92 -13.51
C GLU A 301 -1.90 18.17 -13.09
N ASP A 302 -1.24 19.13 -13.75
CA ASP A 302 0.18 19.45 -13.54
C ASP A 302 0.49 19.77 -12.06
N ASP A 303 -0.42 20.46 -11.36
CA ASP A 303 -0.28 20.81 -9.94
C ASP A 303 -0.27 19.57 -9.02
N SER A 304 -0.70 18.41 -9.52
CA SER A 304 -0.75 17.13 -8.80
C SER A 304 0.37 16.18 -9.20
N ARG A 305 1.33 16.61 -10.04
CA ARG A 305 2.35 15.74 -10.61
C ARG A 305 3.16 14.99 -9.55
N ASP A 306 3.67 15.68 -8.55
CA ASP A 306 4.60 15.10 -7.59
C ASP A 306 3.84 14.33 -6.51
N VAL A 307 2.93 15.02 -5.81
CA VAL A 307 2.13 14.46 -4.72
C VAL A 307 0.68 14.93 -4.81
N TYR A 308 -0.26 13.99 -4.68
CA TYR A 308 -1.68 14.29 -4.55
C TYR A 308 -2.27 13.75 -3.24
N VAL A 309 -3.09 14.53 -2.55
CA VAL A 309 -3.90 14.06 -1.40
C VAL A 309 -5.39 14.39 -1.52
N GLY A 310 -6.24 13.37 -1.33
CA GLY A 310 -7.70 13.52 -1.25
C GLY A 310 -8.17 14.29 -0.02
N ALA A 311 -9.48 14.56 0.06
CA ALA A 311 -10.08 15.52 1.00
C ALA A 311 -9.87 15.23 2.50
N PHE A 312 -9.54 13.99 2.83
CA PHE A 312 -9.27 13.55 4.21
C PHE A 312 -7.82 13.07 4.40
N GLY A 313 -6.96 13.32 3.41
CA GLY A 313 -5.54 13.01 3.46
C GLY A 313 -4.72 14.21 3.91
N ALA A 314 -3.47 13.92 4.29
CA ALA A 314 -2.46 14.93 4.58
C ALA A 314 -1.12 14.52 3.96
N ALA A 315 -0.41 15.49 3.38
CA ALA A 315 0.97 15.33 2.95
C ALA A 315 1.86 16.30 3.73
N ARG A 316 2.99 15.80 4.24
CA ARG A 316 4.03 16.60 4.88
C ARG A 316 5.30 16.46 4.07
N ILE A 317 5.75 17.56 3.49
CA ILE A 317 6.85 17.56 2.53
C ILE A 317 8.00 18.39 3.10
N TRP A 318 9.15 17.77 3.30
CA TRP A 318 10.39 18.45 3.70
C TRP A 318 11.18 18.90 2.46
N PRO A 319 11.82 20.09 2.50
CA PRO A 319 12.55 20.66 1.36
C PRO A 319 13.62 19.71 0.79
N PHE A 320 13.63 19.52 -0.53
CA PHE A 320 14.68 18.80 -1.28
C PHE A 320 14.76 19.29 -2.74
N ALA A 321 15.82 18.87 -3.46
CA ALA A 321 16.12 19.31 -4.81
C ALA A 321 15.15 18.76 -5.88
N ILE A 322 14.61 19.65 -6.71
CA ILE A 322 14.02 19.29 -8.01
C ILE A 322 15.18 19.17 -9.00
N SER A 323 15.46 17.99 -9.53
CA SER A 323 16.39 17.85 -10.65
C SER A 323 15.68 18.20 -11.96
N GLY A 324 16.14 19.25 -12.66
CA GLY A 324 15.75 19.52 -14.05
C GLY A 324 14.52 20.42 -14.26
N GLY A 325 13.94 20.99 -13.21
CA GLY A 325 13.03 22.14 -13.37
C GLY A 325 13.84 23.39 -13.70
N ALA A 326 13.35 24.23 -14.63
CA ALA A 326 13.96 25.53 -14.91
C ALA A 326 14.23 26.27 -13.60
N ASP A 327 15.46 26.79 -13.44
CA ASP A 327 15.85 27.68 -12.35
C ASP A 327 14.75 28.74 -12.16
N GLY A 328 13.94 28.63 -11.08
CA GLY A 328 12.94 29.65 -10.76
C GLY A 328 11.55 29.20 -10.29
N VAL A 329 11.18 27.91 -10.33
CA VAL A 329 9.92 27.44 -9.69
C VAL A 329 10.24 26.85 -8.32
N ALA A 330 10.25 27.73 -7.31
CA ALA A 330 10.33 27.31 -5.92
C ALA A 330 8.99 26.67 -5.50
N GLY A 331 8.90 25.34 -5.49
CA GLY A 331 7.73 24.64 -4.93
C GLY A 331 7.48 23.26 -5.53
N TYR A 332 6.86 22.38 -4.74
CA TYR A 332 6.34 21.09 -5.21
C TYR A 332 5.15 21.29 -6.13
N ALA A 333 5.02 20.45 -7.16
CA ALA A 333 3.74 20.22 -7.82
C ALA A 333 2.91 19.26 -6.96
N ALA A 334 2.52 19.75 -5.79
CA ALA A 334 1.71 19.03 -4.83
C ALA A 334 0.34 19.70 -4.66
N ALA A 335 -0.72 18.94 -4.94
CA ALA A 335 -2.09 19.41 -4.86
C ALA A 335 -2.96 18.45 -4.06
N GLY A 336 -4.14 18.91 -3.69
CA GLY A 336 -5.07 18.04 -2.97
C GLY A 336 -6.30 18.77 -2.48
N LEU A 337 -7.35 18.00 -2.25
CA LEU A 337 -8.48 18.46 -1.45
C LEU A 337 -8.15 18.40 0.05
N GLY A 338 -7.13 17.63 0.41
CA GLY A 338 -6.61 17.51 1.77
C GLY A 338 -5.59 18.59 2.11
N VAL A 339 -4.85 18.36 3.20
CA VAL A 339 -3.85 19.31 3.69
C VAL A 339 -2.48 18.96 3.13
N VAL A 340 -1.84 19.89 2.43
CA VAL A 340 -0.43 19.78 2.04
C VAL A 340 0.35 20.83 2.83
N GLU A 341 1.20 20.37 3.73
CA GLU A 341 2.02 21.22 4.58
C GLU A 341 3.50 21.13 4.17
N PRO A 342 4.15 22.25 3.83
CA PRO A 342 5.59 22.29 3.87
C PRO A 342 6.03 22.11 5.33
N ALA A 343 6.99 21.23 5.57
CA ALA A 343 7.56 21.08 6.90
C ALA A 343 8.33 22.37 7.30
N PRO A 344 8.35 22.72 8.60
CA PRO A 344 9.10 23.87 9.08
C PRO A 344 10.61 23.73 8.84
#